data_AF-A0A382K6A8-F1
#
_entry.id   AF-A0A382K6A8-F1
#
_cell.length_a   1.000
_cell.length_b   1.000
_cell.length_c   1.000
_cell.angle_alpha   90.00
_cell.angle_beta   90.00
_cell.angle_gamma   90.00
#
_symmetry.space_group_name_H-M   'P 1'
#
loop_
_entity.id
_entity.type
_entity.pdbx_description
1 polymer ?
#
loop_
_entity_poly.entity_id
_entity_poly.type
_entity_poly.pdbx_seq_one_letter_code
_entity_poly.pdbx_strand_id
1 'polypeptide(L)' 'DDYVKTKERWRILKEFFNSKQIEYKEISSVKGSIISKIINLIYLFDYVSVYHSVISGIDPSPVSAIDFIKERLSKD' A
#
# COMPACT_ATOMS: atom_id res chain seq x y z
N ASP A 1 -10.72 -15.77 -9.05
CA ASP A 1 -9.50 -15.34 -9.77
C ASP A 1 -9.65 -13.94 -10.31
N ASP A 2 -8.52 -13.29 -10.66
CA ASP A 2 -8.57 -11.97 -11.27
C ASP A 2 -9.11 -12.03 -12.70
N TYR A 3 -9.81 -10.98 -13.09
CA TYR A 3 -10.37 -10.86 -14.42
C TYR A 3 -9.27 -10.84 -15.49
N VAL A 4 -9.54 -11.49 -16.63
CA VAL A 4 -8.53 -11.72 -17.69
C VAL A 4 -7.89 -10.42 -18.17
N LYS A 5 -8.68 -9.36 -18.40
CA LYS A 5 -8.15 -8.06 -18.83
C LYS A 5 -7.25 -7.40 -17.78
N THR A 6 -7.47 -7.68 -16.49
CA THR A 6 -6.61 -7.16 -15.42
C THR A 6 -5.23 -7.78 -15.50
N LYS A 7 -5.14 -9.10 -15.73
CA LYS A 7 -3.86 -9.81 -15.90
C LYS A 7 -3.09 -9.32 -17.12
N GLU A 8 -3.80 -9.09 -18.24
CA GLU A 8 -3.21 -8.56 -19.46
C GLU A 8 -2.61 -7.16 -19.25
N ARG A 9 -3.36 -6.24 -18.61
CA ARG A 9 -2.88 -4.90 -18.28
C ARG A 9 -1.66 -4.93 -17.37
N TRP A 10 -1.64 -5.81 -16.37
CA TRP A 10 -0.48 -6.02 -15.51
C TRP A 10 0.75 -6.47 -16.29
N ARG A 11 0.61 -7.38 -17.26
CA ARG A 11 1.71 -7.80 -18.13
C ARG A 11 2.28 -6.62 -18.93
N ILE A 12 1.40 -5.83 -19.56
CA ILE A 12 1.81 -4.65 -20.34
C ILE A 12 2.56 -3.63 -19.46
N LEU A 13 2.08 -3.38 -18.23
CA LEU A 13 2.74 -2.49 -17.27
C LEU A 13 4.15 -2.97 -16.91
N LYS A 14 4.30 -4.27 -16.64
CA LYS A 14 5.61 -4.89 -16.34
C LYS A 14 6.57 -4.80 -17.51
N GLU A 15 6.09 -5.06 -18.72
CA GLU A 15 6.87 -4.90 -19.96
C GLU A 15 7.34 -3.45 -20.14
N PHE A 16 6.45 -2.48 -19.88
CA PHE A 16 6.80 -1.06 -19.95
C PHE A 16 7.89 -0.68 -18.94
N PHE A 17 7.76 -1.06 -17.66
CA PHE A 17 8.77 -0.77 -16.64
C PHE A 17 10.11 -1.43 -16.96
N ASN A 18 10.10 -2.69 -17.39
CA ASN A 18 11.30 -3.39 -17.85
C ASN A 18 11.98 -2.67 -19.03
N SER A 19 11.19 -2.21 -20.01
CA SER A 19 11.72 -1.48 -21.18
C SER A 19 12.39 -0.15 -20.80
N LYS A 20 11.97 0.45 -19.68
CA LYS A 20 12.48 1.71 -19.15
C LYS A 20 13.52 1.54 -18.05
N GLN A 21 13.89 0.29 -17.72
CA GLN A 21 14.79 -0.02 -16.59
C GLN A 21 14.31 0.59 -15.26
N ILE A 22 12.98 0.65 -15.08
CA ILE A 22 12.37 1.11 -13.83
C ILE A 22 12.24 -0.09 -12.89
N GLU A 23 12.89 -0.02 -11.74
CA GLU A 23 12.80 -1.07 -10.72
C GLU A 23 11.41 -1.07 -10.07
N TYR A 24 10.83 -2.27 -9.90
CA TYR A 24 9.55 -2.44 -9.22
C TYR A 24 9.52 -3.77 -8.47
N LYS A 25 8.56 -3.88 -7.54
CA LYS A 25 8.22 -5.12 -6.85
C LYS A 25 6.75 -5.43 -7.04
N GLU A 26 6.44 -6.69 -7.23
CA GLU A 26 5.07 -7.19 -7.34
C GLU A 26 4.69 -7.88 -6.02
N ILE A 27 3.51 -7.55 -5.51
CA ILE A 27 2.96 -8.15 -4.29
C ILE A 27 1.64 -8.81 -4.67
N SER A 28 1.54 -10.11 -4.43
CA SER A 28 0.31 -10.87 -4.63
C SER A 28 -0.33 -11.16 -3.27
N SER A 29 -1.66 -10.99 -3.19
CA SER A 29 -2.42 -11.39 -2.01
C SER A 29 -2.51 -12.91 -1.86
N VAL A 30 -2.87 -13.38 -0.66
CA VAL A 30 -3.23 -14.79 -0.41
C VAL A 30 -4.37 -15.31 -1.32
N LYS A 31 -4.51 -16.64 -1.40
CA LYS A 31 -5.68 -17.28 -2.01
C LYS A 31 -6.90 -17.15 -1.08
N GLY A 32 -8.10 -17.05 -1.65
CA GLY A 32 -9.34 -16.98 -0.87
C GLY A 32 -10.33 -15.97 -1.42
N SER A 33 -11.28 -15.59 -0.56
CA SER A 33 -12.30 -14.58 -0.87
C SER A 33 -11.66 -13.20 -1.08
N ILE A 34 -12.41 -12.29 -1.70
CA ILE A 34 -11.96 -10.88 -1.86
C ILE A 34 -11.65 -10.24 -0.51
N ILE A 35 -12.41 -10.56 0.54
CA ILE A 35 -12.20 -10.04 1.89
C ILE A 35 -10.86 -10.55 2.45
N SER A 36 -10.58 -11.84 2.34
CA SER A 36 -9.32 -12.43 2.80
C SER A 36 -8.11 -11.79 2.11
N LYS A 37 -8.23 -11.51 0.81
CA LYS A 37 -7.19 -10.81 0.04
C LYS A 37 -6.97 -9.38 0.52
N ILE A 38 -8.04 -8.61 0.70
CA ILE A 38 -7.97 -7.22 1.16
C ILE A 38 -7.35 -7.15 2.56
N ILE A 39 -7.85 -7.96 3.50
CA ILE A 39 -7.35 -7.99 4.88
C ILE A 39 -5.87 -8.36 4.89
N ASN A 40 -5.46 -9.40 4.15
CA ASN A 40 -4.05 -9.77 4.06
C ASN A 40 -3.15 -8.62 3.58
N LEU A 41 -3.58 -7.88 2.56
CA LEU A 41 -2.81 -6.74 2.06
C LEU A 41 -2.79 -5.58 3.06
N ILE A 42 -3.90 -5.26 3.74
CA ILE A 42 -3.92 -4.24 4.81
C ILE A 42 -2.88 -4.59 5.88
N TYR A 43 -2.94 -5.81 6.44
CA TYR A 43 -1.98 -6.24 7.46
C TYR A 43 -0.53 -6.21 6.97
N LEU A 44 -0.27 -6.62 5.73
CA LEU A 44 1.06 -6.56 5.15
C LEU A 44 1.58 -5.13 5.09
N PHE A 45 0.77 -4.19 4.58
CA PHE A 45 1.19 -2.79 4.40
C PHE A 45 1.27 -2.02 5.72
N ASP A 46 0.41 -2.31 6.69
CA ASP A 46 0.52 -1.77 8.05
C ASP A 46 1.83 -2.23 8.69
N TYR A 47 2.16 -3.52 8.57
CA TYR A 47 3.40 -4.06 9.11
C TYR A 47 4.63 -3.47 8.43
N VAL A 48 4.61 -3.31 7.09
CA VAL A 48 5.69 -2.65 6.35
C VAL A 48 5.89 -1.22 6.85
N SER A 49 4.82 -0.47 7.10
CA SER A 49 4.89 0.91 7.59
C SER A 49 5.52 0.98 8.98
N VAL A 50 5.10 0.11 9.91
CA VAL A 50 5.69 0.00 11.25
C VAL A 50 7.15 -0.44 11.17
N TYR A 51 7.47 -1.46 10.39
CA TYR A 51 8.83 -1.96 10.23
C TYR A 51 9.77 -0.88 9.67
N HIS A 52 9.31 -0.12 8.67
CA HIS A 52 10.06 0.99 8.10
C HIS A 52 10.30 2.10 9.13
N SER A 53 9.31 2.40 9.98
CA SER A 53 9.46 3.40 11.04
C SER A 53 10.56 3.02 12.05
N VAL A 54 10.63 1.73 12.40
CA VAL A 54 11.67 1.17 13.29
C VAL A 54 13.06 1.30 12.65
N ILE A 55 13.20 0.92 11.37
CA ILE A 55 14.48 1.07 10.65
C ILE A 55 14.89 2.54 10.56
N SER A 56 13.93 3.43 10.36
CA SER A 56 14.17 4.87 10.18
C SER A 56 14.37 5.60 11.50
N GLY A 57 14.11 4.97 12.66
CA GLY A 57 14.16 5.61 13.96
C GLY A 57 13.10 6.72 14.15
N ILE A 58 11.99 6.64 13.42
CA ILE A 58 10.89 7.62 13.45
C ILE A 58 9.70 6.99 14.15
N ASP A 59 9.06 7.70 15.09
CA ASP A 59 7.77 7.29 15.64
C ASP A 59 6.68 7.49 14.57
N PRO A 60 5.97 6.43 14.13
CA PRO A 60 4.92 6.55 13.12
C PRO A 60 3.58 7.06 13.69
N SER A 61 3.46 7.21 15.02
CA SER A 61 2.22 7.55 15.71
C SER A 61 1.78 9.02 15.57
N PRO A 62 2.68 10.03 15.64
CA PRO A 62 2.29 11.42 15.56
C PRO A 62 1.71 11.80 14.19
N VAL A 63 0.55 12.44 14.19
CA VAL A 63 -0.13 12.92 12.97
C VAL A 63 -0.47 14.42 13.09
N SER A 64 0.56 15.23 13.33
CA SER A 64 0.44 16.67 13.63
C SER A 64 -0.37 17.46 12.60
N ALA A 65 -0.27 17.11 11.31
CA ALA A 65 -1.08 17.72 10.26
C ALA A 65 -2.58 17.43 10.41
N ILE A 66 -2.94 16.21 10.84
CA ILE A 66 -4.34 15.83 11.11
C ILE A 66 -4.83 16.53 12.36
N ASP A 67 -4.02 16.56 13.43
CA ASP A 67 -4.37 17.23 14.68
C ASP A 67 -4.64 18.72 14.45
N PHE A 68 -3.77 19.39 13.70
CA PHE A 68 -3.93 20.79 13.30
C PHE A 68 -5.27 21.09 12.59
N ILE A 69 -5.74 20.17 11.73
CA ILE A 69 -7.01 20.29 11.01
C ILE A 69 -8.18 20.04 11.98
N LYS A 70 -8.10 18.95 12.77
CA LYS A 70 -9.15 18.60 13.75
C LYS A 70 -9.39 19.73 14.75
N GLU A 71 -8.33 20.33 15.27
CA GLU A 71 -8.40 21.46 16.20
C GLU A 71 -9.10 22.71 15.61
N ARG A 72 -9.07 22.88 14.29
CA ARG A 72 -9.74 24.01 13.61
C ARG A 72 -11.19 23.72 13.29
N LEU A 73 -11.52 22.47 12.99
CA LEU A 73 -12.89 22.03 12.75
C LEU A 73 -13.70 21.93 14.06
N SER A 74 -13.04 21.75 15.20
CA SER A 74 -13.69 21.65 16.52
C SER A 74 -13.90 23.00 17.21
N LYS A 75 -13.58 24.12 16.56
CA LYS A 75 -13.71 25.47 17.14
C LYS A 75 -15.03 26.18 16.79
N ASP A 76 -15.96 25.45 16.18
CA ASP A 76 -17.34 25.88 15.94
C ASP A 76 -18.31 25.19 16.92
#